data_AF-A0A7R9UW46-F1
#
_entry.id   AF-A0A7R9UW46-F1
#
_cell.length_a   1.000
_cell.length_b   1.000
_cell.length_c   1.000
_cell.angle_alpha   90.00
_cell.angle_beta   90.00
_cell.angle_gamma   90.00
#
_symmetry.space_group_name_H-M   'P 1'
#
loop_
_entity.id
_entity.type
_entity.pdbx_description
1 polymer ?
#
loop_
_entity_poly.entity_id
_entity_poly.type
_entity_poly.pdbx_seq_one_letter_code
_entity_poly.pdbx_strand_id
1 'polypeptide(L)'
;AGDRFVGSDAERSAAPPTPAGARGRVRFGAVERDVVQPGDDLVFVLAPQSMQGVCIVGPLQRLVADAEAVGAKVCLVNPALRDIPSAAGVMQVKGRAERIAFAASFADVYTFRCLFFAGRFAFPIVGALRYSLADAPFWTVYRRLEGEDRTGVPGVSE
;
A
#
# COMPACT_ATOMS: atom_id res chain seq x y z
N ALA A 1 22.74 -6.19 -0.78
CA ALA A 1 22.17 -6.91 -1.92
C ALA A 1 21.22 -7.97 -1.38
N GLY A 2 19.90 -7.81 -1.59
CA GLY A 2 18.86 -8.84 -1.50
C GLY A 2 18.56 -9.51 -0.15
N ASP A 3 17.77 -8.88 0.72
CA ASP A 3 17.25 -9.49 1.96
C ASP A 3 15.85 -10.09 1.75
N ARG A 4 15.73 -11.41 1.96
CA ARG A 4 14.44 -12.14 1.97
C ARG A 4 13.92 -12.26 3.40
N PHE A 5 12.64 -11.97 3.58
CA PHE A 5 11.87 -12.12 4.81
C PHE A 5 11.59 -13.62 5.06
N VAL A 6 11.96 -14.17 6.22
CA VAL A 6 11.69 -15.57 6.58
C VAL A 6 10.68 -15.61 7.73
N GLY A 7 9.44 -15.99 7.41
CA GLY A 7 8.43 -16.37 8.39
C GLY A 7 8.59 -17.85 8.78
N SER A 8 8.16 -18.22 9.98
CA SER A 8 8.18 -19.59 10.52
C SER A 8 7.62 -20.61 9.50
N ASP A 9 8.41 -21.66 9.26
CA ASP A 9 8.27 -22.70 8.23
C ASP A 9 7.03 -23.61 8.35
N ALA A 10 5.81 -23.06 8.39
CA ALA A 10 4.56 -23.83 8.30
C ALA A 10 3.73 -23.56 7.03
N GLU A 11 4.03 -22.51 6.27
CA GLU A 11 3.46 -22.30 4.94
C GLU A 11 4.56 -21.86 3.97
N ARG A 12 5.34 -22.84 3.51
CA ARG A 12 6.18 -22.67 2.31
C ARG A 12 5.28 -22.69 1.07
N SER A 13 4.30 -21.80 1.02
CA SER A 13 3.58 -21.50 -0.22
C SER A 13 4.56 -20.74 -1.09
N ALA A 14 5.14 -21.44 -2.06
CA ALA A 14 5.91 -20.81 -3.11
C ALA A 14 5.09 -19.63 -3.63
N ALA A 15 5.62 -18.40 -3.52
CA ALA A 15 5.03 -17.26 -4.20
C ALA A 15 4.72 -17.74 -5.64
N PRO A 16 3.45 -17.69 -6.09
CA PRO A 16 3.11 -18.22 -7.39
C PRO A 16 4.07 -17.59 -8.40
N PRO A 17 4.67 -18.39 -9.29
CA PRO A 17 5.59 -17.85 -10.29
C PRO A 17 4.85 -16.70 -10.97
N THR A 18 5.49 -15.53 -11.05
CA THR A 18 4.94 -14.39 -11.79
C THR A 18 4.45 -14.95 -13.12
N PRO A 19 3.13 -14.94 -13.40
CA PRO A 19 2.60 -15.70 -14.51
C PRO A 19 3.35 -15.25 -15.76
N ALA A 20 3.98 -16.23 -16.42
CA ALA A 20 4.75 -16.01 -17.63
C ALA A 20 3.80 -15.46 -18.70
N GLY A 21 3.71 -14.13 -18.77
CA GLY A 21 2.68 -13.44 -19.56
C GLY A 21 2.39 -11.98 -19.19
N ALA A 22 2.90 -11.45 -18.07
CA ALA A 22 2.62 -10.07 -17.66
C ALA A 22 3.29 -8.98 -18.51
N ARG A 23 4.33 -9.31 -19.29
CA ARG A 23 4.98 -8.34 -20.20
C ARG A 23 4.02 -8.01 -21.35
N GLY A 24 3.49 -6.79 -21.34
CA GLY A 24 2.55 -6.28 -22.36
C GLY A 24 1.08 -6.14 -21.90
N ARG A 25 0.74 -6.54 -20.66
CA ARG A 25 -0.62 -6.41 -20.11
C ARG A 25 -0.79 -5.27 -19.10
N VAL A 26 0.30 -4.58 -18.76
CA VAL A 26 0.30 -3.47 -17.80
C VAL A 26 0.50 -2.17 -18.55
N ARG A 27 -0.41 -1.22 -18.37
CA ARG A 27 -0.33 0.13 -18.92
C ARG A 27 -0.21 1.13 -17.77
N PHE A 28 0.68 2.10 -17.92
CA PHE A 28 0.83 3.20 -16.99
C PHE A 28 0.07 4.42 -17.49
N GLY A 29 -0.48 5.18 -16.56
CA GLY A 29 -1.25 6.37 -16.86
C GLY A 29 -1.37 7.30 -15.65
N ALA A 30 -2.01 8.44 -15.84
CA ALA A 30 -2.32 9.40 -14.79
C ALA A 30 -3.83 9.41 -14.53
N VAL A 31 -4.24 9.55 -13.27
CA VAL A 31 -5.66 9.48 -12.84
C VAL A 31 -6.58 10.42 -13.62
N GLU A 32 -6.07 11.56 -14.10
CA GLU A 32 -6.85 12.56 -14.84
C GLU A 32 -6.91 12.34 -16.37
N ARG A 33 -6.34 11.24 -16.88
CA ARG A 33 -6.40 10.87 -18.30
C ARG A 33 -7.31 9.65 -18.49
N ASP A 34 -7.76 9.40 -19.72
CA ASP A 34 -8.54 8.22 -20.12
C ASP A 34 -7.69 6.92 -20.03
N VAL A 35 -7.33 6.56 -18.79
CA VAL A 35 -6.42 5.45 -18.49
C VAL A 35 -7.14 4.11 -18.62
N VAL A 36 -8.41 4.08 -18.21
CA VAL A 36 -9.27 2.92 -18.30
C VAL A 36 -9.63 2.68 -19.77
N GLN A 37 -9.43 1.45 -20.23
CA GLN A 37 -9.77 1.03 -21.58
C GLN A 37 -10.66 -0.22 -21.55
N PRO A 38 -11.46 -0.44 -22.62
CA PRO A 38 -12.20 -1.68 -22.76
C PRO A 38 -11.27 -2.91 -22.71
N GLY A 39 -11.61 -3.87 -21.84
CA GLY A 39 -10.82 -5.08 -21.64
C GLY A 39 -9.79 -5.02 -20.50
N ASP A 40 -9.74 -3.93 -19.74
CA ASP A 40 -8.98 -3.90 -18.49
C ASP A 40 -9.70 -4.72 -17.39
N ASP A 41 -8.96 -5.57 -16.68
CA ASP A 41 -9.50 -6.33 -15.54
C ASP A 41 -9.34 -5.56 -14.21
N LEU A 42 -8.21 -4.87 -14.05
CA LEU A 42 -7.77 -4.26 -12.79
C LEU A 42 -7.10 -2.91 -13.03
N VAL A 43 -7.45 -1.93 -12.19
CA VAL A 43 -6.84 -0.60 -12.17
C VAL A 43 -6.21 -0.36 -10.80
N PHE A 44 -4.89 -0.22 -10.77
CA PHE A 44 -4.17 0.15 -9.55
C PHE A 44 -3.93 1.65 -9.49
N VAL A 45 -4.36 2.28 -8.39
CA VAL A 45 -4.05 3.68 -8.11
C VAL A 45 -3.04 3.73 -6.98
N LEU A 46 -1.82 4.15 -7.32
CA LEU A 46 -0.70 4.16 -6.39
C LEU A 46 -0.66 5.48 -5.63
N ALA A 47 -0.72 5.38 -4.30
CA ALA A 47 -0.59 6.47 -3.35
C ALA A 47 -1.35 7.76 -3.73
N PRO A 48 -2.67 7.70 -4.00
CA PRO A 48 -3.43 8.90 -4.35
C PRO A 48 -3.43 9.90 -3.19
N GLN A 49 -3.14 11.17 -3.48
CA GLN A 49 -3.07 12.27 -2.52
C GLN A 49 -3.70 13.54 -3.09
N SER A 50 -4.25 14.39 -2.22
CA SER A 50 -4.66 15.75 -2.60
C SER A 50 -3.49 16.74 -2.50
N MET A 51 -3.51 17.79 -3.31
CA MET A 51 -2.56 18.92 -3.23
C MET A 51 -3.28 20.18 -2.72
N GLN A 52 -2.53 21.17 -2.23
CA GLN A 52 -3.05 22.50 -1.88
C GLN A 52 -3.93 23.04 -3.02
N GLY A 53 -5.21 23.29 -2.75
CA GLY A 53 -6.15 23.84 -3.74
C GLY A 53 -6.78 22.85 -4.73
N VAL A 54 -6.33 21.58 -4.77
CA VAL A 54 -6.84 20.56 -5.70
C VAL A 54 -7.18 19.26 -4.96
N CYS A 55 -8.47 18.93 -4.94
CA CYS A 55 -8.97 17.69 -4.32
C CYS A 55 -8.96 16.54 -5.33
N ILE A 56 -8.24 15.46 -5.02
CA ILE A 56 -8.09 14.29 -5.90
C ILE A 56 -9.36 13.42 -5.98
N VAL A 57 -10.35 13.64 -5.12
CA VAL A 57 -11.58 12.83 -5.04
C VAL A 57 -12.37 12.84 -6.33
N GLY A 58 -12.57 14.02 -6.94
CA GLY A 58 -13.31 14.14 -8.20
C GLY A 58 -12.69 13.32 -9.34
N PRO A 59 -11.38 13.45 -9.60
CA PRO A 59 -10.66 12.57 -10.52
C PRO A 59 -10.79 11.07 -10.18
N LEU A 60 -10.67 10.69 -8.91
CA LEU A 60 -10.79 9.29 -8.51
C LEU A 60 -12.19 8.73 -8.71
N GLN A 61 -13.22 9.52 -8.44
CA GLN A 61 -14.62 9.13 -8.67
C GLN A 61 -14.89 8.90 -10.16
N ARG A 62 -14.35 9.75 -11.04
CA ARG A 62 -14.42 9.54 -12.49
C ARG A 62 -13.72 8.26 -12.91
N LEU A 63 -12.48 8.05 -12.44
CA LEU A 63 -11.74 6.82 -12.73
C LEU A 63 -12.47 5.56 -12.25
N VAL A 64 -13.11 5.60 -11.09
CA VAL A 64 -13.94 4.49 -10.59
C VAL A 64 -15.14 4.25 -11.49
N ALA A 65 -15.86 5.31 -11.89
CA ALA A 65 -16.99 5.18 -12.81
C ALA A 65 -16.58 4.63 -14.18
N ASP A 66 -15.44 5.08 -14.73
CA ASP A 66 -14.91 4.59 -15.99
C ASP A 66 -14.52 3.11 -15.88
N ALA A 67 -13.87 2.71 -14.78
CA ALA A 67 -13.53 1.33 -14.50
C ALA A 67 -14.77 0.44 -14.37
N GLU A 68 -15.81 0.90 -13.66
CA GLU A 68 -17.08 0.21 -13.55
C GLU A 68 -17.77 0.02 -14.91
N ALA A 69 -17.71 1.03 -15.79
CA ALA A 69 -18.30 0.97 -17.12
C ALA A 69 -17.68 -0.12 -18.01
N VAL A 70 -16.41 -0.46 -17.81
CA VAL A 70 -15.72 -1.55 -18.54
C VAL A 70 -15.64 -2.86 -17.75
N GLY A 71 -16.20 -2.90 -16.54
CA GLY A 71 -16.18 -4.08 -15.67
C GLY A 71 -14.87 -4.30 -14.88
N ALA A 72 -13.94 -3.36 -14.93
CA ALA A 72 -12.68 -3.42 -14.20
C ALA A 72 -12.87 -3.17 -12.69
N LYS A 73 -11.98 -3.72 -11.85
CA LYS A 73 -11.95 -3.39 -10.41
C LYS A 73 -10.84 -2.39 -10.10
N VAL A 74 -11.13 -1.43 -9.23
CA VAL A 74 -10.15 -0.44 -8.78
C VAL A 74 -9.56 -0.84 -7.44
N CYS A 75 -8.23 -0.89 -7.37
CA CYS A 75 -7.47 -1.13 -6.15
C CYS A 75 -6.63 0.09 -5.78
N LEU A 76 -6.90 0.67 -4.62
CA LEU A 76 -6.12 1.77 -4.07
C LEU A 76 -4.95 1.20 -3.27
N VAL A 77 -3.72 1.59 -3.62
CA VAL A 77 -2.52 1.17 -2.90
C VAL A 77 -2.02 2.34 -2.08
N ASN A 78 -1.96 2.17 -0.76
CA ASN A 78 -1.51 3.20 0.18
C ASN A 78 -2.21 4.59 0.00
N PRO A 79 -3.56 4.66 0.00
CA PRO A 79 -4.27 5.91 -0.21
C PRO A 79 -4.04 6.89 0.93
N ALA A 80 -3.45 8.06 0.63
CA ALA A 80 -3.29 9.16 1.59
C ALA A 80 -4.46 10.15 1.47
N LEU A 81 -5.68 9.62 1.55
CA LEU A 81 -6.92 10.40 1.41
C LEU A 81 -7.44 10.91 2.76
N ARG A 82 -6.93 10.37 3.88
CA ARG A 82 -7.25 10.82 5.24
C ARG A 82 -6.46 12.07 5.59
N ASP A 83 -6.94 12.82 6.58
CA ASP A 83 -6.23 14.01 7.03
C ASP A 83 -4.84 13.66 7.55
N ILE A 84 -3.82 14.16 6.88
CA ILE A 84 -2.46 14.22 7.40
C ILE A 84 -2.31 15.60 8.03
N PRO A 85 -2.01 15.70 9.33
CA PRO A 85 -1.64 16.98 9.93
C PRO A 85 -0.37 17.45 9.22
N SER A 86 -0.49 18.52 8.43
CA SER A 86 0.68 19.26 7.98
C SER A 86 1.43 19.75 9.22
N ALA A 87 2.76 19.66 9.22
CA ALA A 87 3.61 20.23 10.27
C ALA A 87 3.34 21.75 10.50
N ALA A 88 2.69 22.42 9.54
CA ALA A 88 2.30 23.82 9.60
C ALA A 88 0.81 24.07 9.97
N GLY A 89 0.03 23.05 10.32
CA GLY A 89 -1.36 23.22 10.77
C GLY A 89 -2.37 23.72 9.72
N VAL A 90 -1.93 23.98 8.48
CA VAL A 90 -2.81 24.41 7.38
C VAL A 90 -3.50 23.18 6.79
N MET A 91 -4.57 22.74 7.43
CA MET A 91 -5.42 21.66 6.94
C MET A 91 -6.24 22.09 5.72
N GLN A 92 -6.30 21.24 4.70
CA GLN A 92 -7.32 21.34 3.65
C GLN A 92 -8.65 20.80 4.20
N VAL A 93 -9.41 21.65 4.89
CA VAL A 93 -10.77 21.30 5.39
C VAL A 93 -11.72 21.05 4.21
N LYS A 94 -11.47 21.70 3.07
CA LYS A 94 -12.27 21.53 1.85
C LYS A 94 -12.15 20.10 1.31
N GLY A 95 -13.30 19.49 1.04
CA GLY A 95 -13.41 18.11 0.55
C GLY A 95 -13.02 17.01 1.54
N ARG A 96 -12.90 17.33 2.84
CA ARG A 96 -12.58 16.36 3.90
C ARG A 96 -13.63 15.26 4.01
N ALA A 97 -14.91 15.64 4.08
CA ALA A 97 -16.02 14.70 4.20
C ALA A 97 -16.07 13.77 2.97
N GLU A 98 -15.92 14.35 1.78
CA GLU A 98 -15.89 13.61 0.51
C GLU A 98 -14.73 12.61 0.46
N ARG A 99 -13.53 13.01 0.91
CA ARG A 99 -12.36 12.10 0.97
C ARG A 99 -12.58 10.93 1.91
N ILE A 100 -13.11 11.20 3.10
CA ILE A 100 -13.38 10.16 4.11
C ILE A 100 -14.46 9.21 3.59
N ALA A 101 -15.55 9.74 3.03
CA ALA A 101 -16.63 8.95 2.45
C ALA A 101 -16.14 8.09 1.28
N PHE A 102 -15.32 8.66 0.39
CA PHE A 102 -14.72 7.93 -0.72
C PHE A 102 -13.76 6.84 -0.23
N ALA A 103 -12.90 7.12 0.74
CA ALA A 103 -12.02 6.09 1.30
C ALA A 103 -12.81 4.95 1.97
N ALA A 104 -13.95 5.26 2.58
CA ALA A 104 -14.83 4.28 3.21
C ALA A 104 -15.67 3.45 2.23
N SER A 105 -15.76 3.84 0.95
CA SER A 105 -16.49 3.05 -0.06
C SER A 105 -15.71 1.83 -0.55
N PHE A 106 -14.41 1.73 -0.21
CA PHE A 106 -13.57 0.59 -0.57
C PHE A 106 -13.52 -0.43 0.58
N ALA A 107 -13.48 -1.71 0.23
CA ALA A 107 -13.18 -2.77 1.18
C ALA A 107 -11.66 -2.90 1.36
N ASP A 108 -11.20 -2.98 2.61
CA ASP A 108 -9.79 -3.22 2.94
C ASP A 108 -9.43 -4.70 2.68
N VAL A 109 -8.74 -4.97 1.56
CA VAL A 109 -8.33 -6.32 1.17
C VAL A 109 -7.01 -6.74 1.81
N TYR A 110 -6.10 -5.78 2.01
CA TYR A 110 -4.76 -6.02 2.56
C TYR A 110 -4.26 -4.78 3.30
N THR A 111 -3.76 -4.98 4.52
CA THR A 111 -3.10 -3.94 5.31
C THR A 111 -1.73 -4.45 5.73
N PHE A 112 -0.70 -3.62 5.53
CA PHE A 112 0.63 -3.85 6.07
C PHE A 112 1.18 -2.54 6.64
N ARG A 113 1.61 -2.58 7.89
CA ARG A 113 2.15 -1.43 8.61
C ARG A 113 3.46 -1.80 9.27
N CYS A 114 4.52 -1.04 9.01
CA CYS A 114 5.77 -1.19 9.73
C CYS A 114 5.62 -0.66 11.16
N LEU A 115 6.09 -1.43 12.14
CA LEU A 115 6.21 -1.00 13.53
C LEU A 115 7.61 -0.42 13.72
N PHE A 116 7.69 0.79 14.27
CA PHE A 116 8.94 1.49 14.54
C PHE A 116 8.83 2.27 15.85
N PHE A 117 9.96 2.49 16.53
CA PHE A 117 10.01 3.37 17.69
C PHE A 117 10.25 4.82 17.24
N ALA A 118 9.34 5.72 17.60
CA ALA A 118 9.58 7.16 17.52
C ALA A 118 10.47 7.56 18.71
N GLY A 119 11.73 7.96 18.45
CA GLY A 119 12.64 8.36 19.52
C GLY A 119 14.13 8.34 19.20
N ARG A 120 14.55 7.75 18.08
CA ARG A 120 15.93 7.85 17.57
C ARG A 120 15.92 8.19 16.08
N PHE A 121 16.98 8.89 15.63
CA PHE A 121 17.24 9.18 14.23
C PHE A 121 16.99 7.93 13.37
N ALA A 122 16.30 8.10 12.23
CA ALA A 122 16.03 7.08 11.20
C ALA A 122 14.88 6.07 11.40
N PHE A 123 13.95 6.25 12.35
CA PHE A 123 12.72 5.43 12.49
C PHE A 123 12.98 3.91 12.36
N PRO A 124 13.76 3.31 13.28
CA PRO A 124 14.16 1.92 13.15
C PRO A 124 12.93 1.01 13.15
N ILE A 125 12.78 0.22 12.08
CA ILE A 125 11.74 -0.80 11.97
C ILE A 125 12.07 -1.90 12.98
N VAL A 126 11.11 -2.24 13.83
CA VAL A 126 11.21 -3.31 14.84
C VAL A 126 10.26 -4.48 14.54
N GLY A 127 9.37 -4.31 13.57
CA GLY A 127 8.43 -5.34 13.17
C GLY A 127 7.45 -4.84 12.12
N ALA A 128 6.43 -5.63 11.87
CA ALA A 128 5.32 -5.25 11.01
C ALA A 128 4.00 -5.85 11.51
N LEU A 129 2.91 -5.17 11.22
CA LEU A 129 1.55 -5.63 11.43
C LEU A 129 0.92 -5.87 10.06
N ARG A 130 0.29 -7.02 9.89
CA ARG A 130 -0.40 -7.40 8.65
C ARG A 130 -1.84 -7.81 8.95
N TYR A 131 -2.73 -7.47 8.03
CA TYR A 131 -4.06 -8.07 7.89
C TYR A 131 -4.29 -8.39 6.41
N SER A 132 -4.86 -9.55 6.09
CA SER A 132 -5.21 -9.89 4.72
C SER A 132 -6.50 -10.66 4.66
N LEU A 133 -7.44 -10.15 3.87
CA LEU A 133 -8.76 -10.75 3.74
C LEU A 133 -8.72 -12.11 3.02
N ALA A 134 -7.68 -12.39 2.23
CA ALA A 134 -7.65 -13.52 1.31
C ALA A 134 -7.09 -14.82 1.94
N ASP A 135 -6.04 -14.74 2.74
CA ASP A 135 -5.33 -15.91 3.27
C ASP A 135 -5.41 -16.05 4.81
N ALA A 136 -5.57 -14.93 5.53
CA ALA A 136 -5.58 -14.92 6.99
C ALA A 136 -6.38 -13.72 7.52
N PRO A 137 -7.70 -13.85 7.75
CA PRO A 137 -8.58 -12.77 8.23
C PRO A 137 -8.36 -12.47 9.73
N PHE A 138 -7.10 -12.49 10.17
CA PHE A 138 -6.66 -12.17 11.52
C PHE A 138 -5.41 -11.31 11.47
N TRP A 139 -5.24 -10.49 12.51
CA TRP A 139 -4.05 -9.66 12.64
C TRP A 139 -2.82 -10.52 12.91
N THR A 140 -1.80 -10.37 12.06
CA THR A 140 -0.51 -11.05 12.20
C THR A 140 0.57 -10.04 12.53
N VAL A 141 1.34 -10.30 13.58
CA VAL A 141 2.47 -9.46 14.00
C VAL A 141 3.77 -10.16 13.64
N TYR A 142 4.61 -9.47 12.88
CA TYR A 142 5.97 -9.88 12.56
C TYR A 142 6.95 -9.14 13.44
N ARG A 143 7.84 -9.89 14.09
CA ARG A 143 9.01 -9.33 14.77
C ARG A 143 10.16 -9.21 13.77
N ARG A 144 10.85 -8.09 13.76
CA ARG A 144 12.14 -8.00 13.06
C ARG A 144 13.17 -8.82 13.83
N LEU A 145 13.81 -9.76 13.16
CA LEU A 145 14.98 -10.44 13.69
C LEU A 145 16.18 -9.54 13.41
N GLU A 146 16.91 -9.16 14.45
CA GLU A 146 18.27 -8.63 14.29
C GLU A 146 19.17 -9.78 13.86
N GLY A 147 20.23 -9.49 13.10
CA GLY A 147 21.09 -10.52 12.54
C GLY A 147 21.59 -11.47 13.63
N GLU A 148 21.23 -12.74 13.53
CA GLU A 148 22.12 -13.81 13.96
C GLU A 148 23.39 -13.63 13.11
N ASP A 149 24.51 -13.31 13.74
CA ASP A 149 25.81 -13.15 13.11
C ASP A 149 26.09 -14.37 12.22
N ARG A 150 25.93 -14.19 10.89
CA ARG A 150 26.32 -15.19 9.88
C ARG A 150 27.70 -14.91 9.30
N THR A 151 28.47 -14.06 9.96
CA THR A 151 29.93 -14.01 9.81
C THR A 151 30.49 -14.50 11.13
N GLY A 152 31.21 -15.63 11.12
CA GLY A 152 31.89 -16.17 12.31
C GLY A 152 33.04 -15.28 12.77
N VAL A 153 32.74 -14.06 13.20
CA VAL A 153 33.67 -13.13 13.83
C VAL A 153 33.03 -12.68 15.15
N PRO A 154 33.58 -13.08 16.30
CA PRO A 154 32.99 -12.78 17.60
C PRO A 154 32.96 -11.27 17.85
N GLY A 155 31.78 -10.78 18.26
CA GLY A 155 31.48 -9.38 18.50
C GLY A 155 32.40 -8.72 19.52
N VAL A 156 32.74 -7.46 19.25
CA VAL A 156 33.35 -6.57 20.23
C VAL A 156 32.22 -5.84 20.94
N SER A 157 32.06 -6.14 22.22
CA SER A 157 31.28 -5.37 23.18
C SER A 157 31.99 -4.05 23.53
N GLU A 158 31.23 -2.97 23.61
CA GLU A 158 31.43 -1.90 24.60
C GLU A 158 30.14 -1.75 25.43
#